data_AF-A0A534RAV6-F1
#
_entry.id   AF-A0A534RAV6-F1
#
_cell.length_a   1.000
_cell.length_b   1.000
_cell.length_c   1.000
_cell.angle_alpha   90.00
_cell.angle_beta   90.00
_cell.angle_gamma   90.00
#
_symmetry.space_group_name_H-M   'P 1'
#
loop_
_entity.id
_entity.type
_entity.pdbx_description
1 polymer ?
#
loop_
_entity_poly.entity_id
_entity_poly.type
_entity_poly.pdbx_seq_one_letter_code
_entity_poly.pdbx_strand_id
1 'polypeptide(L)'
;MIHIMLPAQYLQQAGARLVEPRKRLMLAVLMSAVNDCQRWTGARVEAGSSIGRRAGLDALAYVASTDRTWPFSFENLCDAVGLNAEWLRRRLQVPGATSVADARW
;
A
#
# COMPACT_ATOMS: atom_id res chain seq x y z
N MET A 1 12.29 -40.22 -12.16
CA MET A 1 11.20 -40.26 -11.15
C MET A 1 10.78 -38.81 -10.91
N ILE A 2 9.66 -38.39 -11.50
CA ILE A 2 9.15 -37.01 -11.37
C ILE A 2 8.22 -37.00 -10.16
N HIS A 3 8.64 -36.35 -9.07
CA HIS A 3 7.74 -36.13 -7.93
C HIS A 3 6.77 -35.00 -8.28
N ILE A 4 5.49 -35.35 -8.44
CA ILE A 4 4.41 -34.38 -8.55
C ILE A 4 4.26 -33.71 -7.18
N MET A 5 4.63 -32.44 -7.11
CA MET A 5 4.40 -31.61 -5.93
C MET A 5 2.97 -31.10 -5.97
N LEU A 6 2.20 -31.41 -4.93
CA LEU A 6 0.87 -30.85 -4.80
C LEU A 6 0.96 -29.35 -4.50
N PRO A 7 -0.01 -28.53 -4.96
CA PRO A 7 -0.03 -27.09 -4.70
C PRO A 7 0.18 -26.75 -3.22
N ALA A 8 -0.40 -27.54 -2.30
CA ALA A 8 -0.21 -27.37 -0.86
C ALA A 8 1.24 -27.57 -0.40
N GLN A 9 1.96 -28.56 -0.95
CA GLN A 9 3.36 -28.85 -0.60
C GLN A 9 4.30 -27.77 -1.17
N TYR A 10 4.04 -27.30 -2.39
CA TYR A 10 4.76 -26.18 -2.98
C TYR A 10 4.57 -24.90 -2.14
N LEU A 11 3.34 -24.61 -1.70
CA LEU A 11 3.03 -23.42 -0.92
C LEU A 11 3.69 -23.45 0.47
N GLN A 12 3.70 -24.61 1.12
CA GLN A 12 4.37 -24.83 2.41
C GLN A 12 5.88 -24.64 2.30
N GLN A 13 6.49 -25.17 1.24
CA GLN A 13 7.94 -25.11 1.05
C GLN A 13 8.43 -23.73 0.60
N ALA A 14 7.62 -23.01 -0.18
CA ALA A 14 7.89 -21.61 -0.55
C ALA A 14 7.79 -20.65 0.66
N GLY A 15 6.94 -20.97 1.64
CA GLY A 15 6.75 -20.16 2.85
C GLY A 15 7.96 -20.10 3.79
N ALA A 16 8.85 -21.09 3.76
CA ALA A 16 9.95 -21.21 4.72
C ALA A 16 11.22 -20.41 4.37
N ARG A 17 11.37 -19.88 3.14
CA ARG A 17 12.66 -19.32 2.68
C ARG A 17 12.60 -18.05 1.83
N LEU A 18 11.42 -17.53 1.57
CA LEU A 18 11.19 -16.33 0.80
C LEU A 18 10.23 -15.47 1.62
N VAL A 19 10.50 -14.18 1.78
CA VAL A 19 9.47 -13.22 2.26
C VAL A 19 8.15 -13.63 1.62
N GLU A 20 7.17 -14.01 2.45
CA GLU A 20 5.96 -14.71 2.00
C GLU A 20 5.42 -14.04 0.73
N PRO A 21 5.07 -14.79 -0.34
CA PRO A 21 4.61 -14.20 -1.60
C PRO A 21 3.51 -13.14 -1.41
N ARG A 22 2.67 -13.34 -0.39
CA ARG A 22 1.67 -12.38 0.08
C ARG A 22 2.27 -11.06 0.57
N LYS A 23 3.28 -11.10 1.43
CA LYS A 23 3.98 -9.90 1.94
C LYS A 23 4.68 -9.14 0.82
N ARG A 24 5.24 -9.84 -0.17
CA ARG A 24 5.82 -9.19 -1.37
C ARG A 24 4.77 -8.47 -2.18
N LEU A 25 3.61 -9.08 -2.38
CA LEU A 25 2.49 -8.43 -3.07
C LEU A 25 2.01 -7.21 -2.29
N MET A 26 1.84 -7.33 -0.98
CA MET A 26 1.46 -6.22 -0.10
C MET A 26 2.45 -5.05 -0.19
N LEU A 27 3.75 -5.34 -0.16
CA LEU A 27 4.80 -4.33 -0.33
C LEU A 27 4.78 -3.72 -1.73
N ALA A 28 4.58 -4.51 -2.78
CA ALA A 28 4.50 -4.02 -4.16
C ALA A 28 3.31 -3.06 -4.35
N VAL A 29 2.14 -3.40 -3.80
CA VAL A 29 0.95 -2.54 -3.84
C VAL A 29 1.21 -1.23 -3.09
N LEU A 30 1.80 -1.32 -1.88
CA LEU A 30 2.12 -0.13 -1.09
C LEU A 30 3.13 0.78 -1.80
N MET A 31 4.20 0.22 -2.35
CA MET A 31 5.20 0.99 -3.11
C MET A 31 4.61 1.63 -4.36
N SER A 32 3.70 0.95 -5.07
CA SER A 32 3.00 1.53 -6.23
C SER A 32 2.19 2.75 -5.81
N ALA A 33 1.36 2.65 -4.76
CA ALA A 33 0.54 3.75 -4.27
C ALA A 33 1.38 4.95 -3.82
N VAL A 34 2.51 4.69 -3.12
CA VAL A 34 3.47 5.72 -2.71
C VAL A 34 4.11 6.41 -3.91
N ASN A 35 4.54 5.65 -4.92
CA ASN A 35 5.14 6.19 -6.14
C ASN A 35 4.15 7.05 -6.92
N ASP A 36 2.89 6.61 -7.02
CA ASP A 36 1.83 7.36 -7.70
C ASP A 36 1.51 8.67 -6.96
N CYS A 37 1.48 8.66 -5.62
CA CYS A 37 1.36 9.87 -4.81
C CYS A 37 2.55 10.82 -5.02
N GLN A 38 3.78 10.31 -4.94
CA GLN A 38 5.00 11.12 -5.09
C GLN A 38 5.12 11.73 -6.48
N ARG A 39 4.76 10.98 -7.53
CA ARG A 39 4.71 11.47 -8.89
C ARG A 39 3.74 12.65 -9.01
N TRP A 40 2.61 12.61 -8.32
CA TRP A 40 1.64 13.69 -8.34
C TRP A 40 2.06 14.90 -7.48
N THR A 41 2.65 14.68 -6.30
CA THR A 41 3.09 15.77 -5.42
C THR A 41 4.40 16.43 -5.86
N GLY A 42 5.28 15.66 -6.51
CA GLY A 42 6.63 16.10 -6.92
C GLY A 42 6.71 16.57 -8.36
N ALA A 43 5.85 16.08 -9.26
CA ALA A 43 5.77 16.65 -10.59
C ALA A 43 5.03 17.98 -10.50
N ARG A 44 5.76 19.07 -10.82
CA ARG A 44 5.14 20.16 -11.57
C ARG A 44 4.30 19.50 -12.65
N VAL A 45 3.01 19.78 -12.62
CA VAL A 45 2.03 19.28 -13.57
C VAL A 45 2.54 19.59 -14.98
N GLU A 46 3.28 18.67 -15.62
CA GLU A 46 3.39 18.65 -17.08
C GLU A 46 1.98 18.26 -17.56
N ALA A 47 1.15 19.29 -17.62
CA ALA A 47 -0.25 19.25 -18.00
C ALA A 47 -0.34 18.76 -19.44
N GLY A 48 -0.66 17.48 -19.63
CA GLY A 48 -0.88 16.94 -20.97
C GLY A 48 -2.00 15.92 -21.06
N SER A 49 -2.26 15.13 -20.01
CA SER A 49 -3.29 14.07 -20.09
C SER A 49 -4.17 14.04 -18.85
N SER A 50 -5.48 14.20 -19.06
CA SER A 50 -6.54 14.09 -18.05
C SER A 50 -6.53 12.74 -17.32
N ILE A 51 -6.04 11.69 -17.97
CA ILE A 51 -5.92 10.32 -17.44
C ILE A 51 -4.87 10.26 -16.33
N GLY A 52 -3.72 10.90 -16.51
CA GLY A 52 -2.65 10.93 -15.50
C GLY A 52 -3.07 11.67 -14.22
N ARG A 53 -3.91 12.70 -14.37
CA ARG A 53 -4.50 13.43 -13.24
C ARG A 53 -5.49 12.59 -12.45
N ARG A 54 -6.31 11.78 -13.12
CA ARG A 54 -7.27 10.92 -12.43
C ARG A 54 -6.58 9.84 -11.60
N ALA A 55 -5.57 9.18 -12.18
CA ALA A 55 -4.79 8.16 -11.48
C ALA A 55 -4.11 8.69 -10.21
N GLY A 56 -3.55 9.90 -10.24
CA GLY A 56 -2.96 10.55 -9.06
C GLY A 56 -3.98 10.85 -7.96
N LEU A 57 -5.16 11.36 -8.32
CA LEU A 57 -6.24 11.61 -7.37
C LEU A 57 -6.78 10.33 -6.74
N ASP A 58 -6.91 9.26 -7.52
CA ASP A 58 -7.34 7.96 -7.02
C ASP A 58 -6.30 7.36 -6.04
N ALA A 59 -5.00 7.53 -6.31
CA ALA A 59 -3.93 7.12 -5.39
C ALA A 59 -3.96 7.92 -4.07
N LEU A 60 -4.15 9.24 -4.14
CA LEU A 60 -4.30 10.09 -2.95
C LEU A 60 -5.53 9.68 -2.13
N ALA A 61 -6.67 9.43 -2.79
CA ALA A 61 -7.89 8.99 -2.13
C ALA A 61 -7.70 7.62 -1.45
N TYR A 62 -6.98 6.71 -2.09
CA TYR A 62 -6.65 5.40 -1.51
C TYR A 62 -5.76 5.54 -0.26
N VAL A 63 -4.73 6.39 -0.27
CA VAL A 63 -3.86 6.64 0.89
C VAL A 63 -4.60 7.39 2.01
N ALA A 64 -5.52 8.29 1.66
CA ALA A 64 -6.36 9.01 2.62
C ALA A 64 -7.42 8.11 3.29
N SER A 65 -7.81 7.01 2.63
CA SER A 65 -8.83 6.09 3.15
C SER A 65 -8.40 5.44 4.45
N THR A 66 -9.31 5.41 5.43
CA THR A 66 -9.19 4.67 6.70
C THR A 66 -9.98 3.37 6.70
N ASP A 67 -10.48 2.97 5.53
CA ASP A 67 -11.15 1.68 5.40
C ASP A 67 -10.17 0.55 5.75
N ARG A 68 -10.66 -0.44 6.52
CA ARG A 68 -9.93 -1.66 6.90
C ARG A 68 -10.68 -2.94 6.49
N THR A 69 -11.81 -2.81 5.80
CA THR A 69 -12.65 -3.95 5.40
C THR A 69 -11.99 -4.78 4.30
N TRP A 70 -11.14 -4.17 3.47
CA TRP A 70 -10.43 -4.85 2.38
C TRP A 70 -9.00 -5.27 2.79
N PRO A 71 -8.55 -6.50 2.49
CA PRO A 71 -7.21 -6.98 2.89
C PRO A 71 -6.03 -6.15 2.35
N PHE A 72 -6.24 -5.41 1.26
CA PHE A 72 -5.27 -4.51 0.64
C PHE A 72 -5.66 -3.05 0.84
N SER A 73 -6.43 -2.72 1.87
CA SER A 73 -6.60 -1.32 2.28
C SER A 73 -5.27 -0.76 2.78
N PHE A 74 -5.06 0.55 2.61
CA PHE A 74 -3.82 1.22 2.99
C PHE A 74 -3.39 0.94 4.44
N GLU A 75 -4.31 0.99 5.40
CA GLU A 75 -3.98 0.75 6.81
C GLU A 75 -3.57 -0.71 7.07
N ASN A 76 -4.33 -1.68 6.54
CA ASN A 76 -3.96 -3.09 6.62
C ASN A 76 -2.60 -3.39 5.98
N LEU A 77 -2.26 -2.71 4.87
CA LEU A 77 -0.94 -2.84 4.26
C LEU A 77 0.16 -2.28 5.15
N CYS A 78 -0.04 -1.09 5.72
CA CYS A 78 0.91 -0.48 6.65
C CYS A 78 1.15 -1.39 7.87
N ASP A 79 0.08 -1.92 8.47
CA ASP A 79 0.16 -2.85 9.60
C ASP A 79 0.91 -4.14 9.22
N ALA A 80 0.63 -4.71 8.05
CA ALA A 80 1.26 -5.95 7.57
C ALA A 80 2.78 -5.82 7.32
N VAL A 81 3.26 -4.61 7.02
CA VAL A 81 4.70 -4.33 6.81
C VAL A 81 5.36 -3.61 8.01
N GLY A 82 4.62 -3.34 9.08
CA GLY A 82 5.13 -2.66 10.28
C GLY A 82 5.39 -1.16 10.11
N LEU A 83 4.65 -0.49 9.23
CA LEU A 83 4.72 0.96 9.02
C LEU A 83 3.56 1.69 9.72
N ASN A 84 3.82 2.91 10.19
CA ASN A 84 2.77 3.77 10.74
C ASN A 84 2.06 4.52 9.59
N ALA A 85 0.77 4.23 9.39
CA ALA A 85 -0.05 4.82 8.34
C ALA A 85 -0.10 6.35 8.40
N GLU A 86 -0.28 6.92 9.60
CA GLU A 86 -0.32 8.38 9.81
C GLU A 86 1.01 9.05 9.52
N TRP A 87 2.12 8.43 9.90
CA TRP A 87 3.45 8.91 9.57
C TRP A 87 3.66 8.96 8.04
N LEU A 88 3.23 7.91 7.34
CA LEU A 88 3.35 7.82 5.89
C LEU A 88 2.45 8.86 5.17
N ARG A 89 1.23 9.05 5.65
CA ARG A 89 0.31 10.10 5.15
C ARG A 89 0.91 11.49 5.29
N ARG A 90 1.47 11.83 6.46
CA ARG A 90 2.19 13.10 6.68
C ARG A 90 3.37 13.26 5.73
N ARG A 91 4.16 12.20 5.53
CA ARG A 91 5.31 12.23 4.61
C ARG A 91 4.89 12.49 3.15
N LEU A 92 3.73 11.97 2.76
CA LEU A 92 3.13 12.14 1.43
C LEU A 92 2.27 13.41 1.30
N GLN A 93 2.12 14.21 2.36
CA GLN A 93 1.22 15.37 2.41
C GLN A 93 -0.23 15.02 2.07
N VAL A 94 -0.65 13.79 2.40
CA VAL A 94 -2.02 13.32 2.23
C VAL A 94 -2.76 13.53 3.55
N PRO A 95 -3.94 14.18 3.55
CA PRO A 95 -4.74 14.27 4.77
C PRO A 95 -5.18 12.85 5.19
N GLY A 96 -4.76 12.43 6.37
CA GLY A 96 -5.35 11.27 7.05
C GLY A 96 -6.67 11.65 7.71
N ALA A 97 -7.49 10.66 8.05
CA ALA A 97 -8.55 10.93 9.02
C ALA A 97 -7.85 11.24 10.33
N THR A 98 -7.82 12.52 10.69
CA THR A 98 -7.24 13.01 11.92
C THR A 98 -7.80 12.15 13.05
N SER A 99 -6.97 11.32 13.66
CA SER A 99 -7.34 10.56 14.84
C SER A 99 -7.76 11.57 15.91
N VAL A 100 -9.06 11.66 16.16
CA VAL A 100 -9.65 12.43 17.27
C VAL A 100 -9.27 11.81 18.63
N ALA A 101 -8.40 10.81 18.69
CA ALA A 101 -8.08 10.07 19.90
C ALA A 101 -6.82 10.53 20.67
N ASP A 102 -6.06 11.52 20.20
CA ASP A 102 -4.82 11.97 20.88
C ASP A 102 -4.94 13.34 21.58
N ALA A 103 -6.15 13.73 21.98
CA ALA A 103 -6.39 14.92 22.80
C ALA A 103 -6.92 14.53 24.18
N ARG A 104 -6.11 13.80 24.95
CA ARG A 104 -6.32 13.64 26.40
C ARG A 104 -5.04 13.19 27.09
N TRP A 105 -4.15 14.14 27.39
CA TRP A 105 -3.35 14.23 28.63
C TRP A 105 -2.99 15.69 28.88
#